data_AF-A0A7G8GT39-F1
#
_entry.id   AF-A0A7G8GT39-F1
#
_cell.length_a   1.000
_cell.length_b   1.000
_cell.length_c   1.000
_cell.angle_alpha   90.00
_cell.angle_beta   90.00
_cell.angle_gamma   90.00
#
_symmetry.space_group_name_H-M   'P 1'
#
loop_
_entity.id
_entity.type
_entity.pdbx_description
1 polymer ?
#
loop_
_entity_poly.entity_id
_entity_poly.type
_entity_poly.pdbx_seq_one_letter_code
_entity_poly.pdbx_strand_id
1 'polypeptide(L)'
;MKVWACLLAGLIAGSTTPAAVAWEEHDRGTYNNKMALLGFLLESAQQRAGRDVQTLCLLMSISNDVTERYVETNLEDVQIQQRLMAMRQDLRACLVDQAEAHAWADS
;
A
#
# COMPACT_ATOMS: atom_id res chain seq x y z
N MET A 1 -42.30 -35.20 10.79
CA MET A 1 -41.88 -33.80 11.07
C MET A 1 -40.60 -33.68 11.93
N LYS A 2 -39.78 -34.73 12.09
CA LYS A 2 -38.64 -34.72 13.05
C LYS A 2 -37.26 -34.93 12.40
N VAL A 3 -37.21 -35.11 11.08
CA VAL A 3 -35.97 -35.37 10.31
C VAL A 3 -35.40 -34.07 9.72
N TRP A 4 -36.25 -33.09 9.41
CA TRP A 4 -35.83 -31.79 8.86
C TRP A 4 -35.12 -30.89 9.89
N ALA A 5 -35.38 -31.08 11.18
CA ALA A 5 -34.75 -30.28 12.23
C ALA A 5 -33.23 -30.55 12.36
N CYS A 6 -32.78 -31.75 12.03
CA CYS A 6 -31.36 -32.11 12.13
C CYS A 6 -30.51 -31.57 10.97
N LEU A 7 -31.10 -31.36 9.79
CA LEU A 7 -30.39 -30.82 8.63
C LEU A 7 -30.12 -29.31 8.76
N LEU A 8 -30.97 -28.57 9.47
CA LEU A 8 -30.78 -27.14 9.73
C LEU A 8 -29.74 -26.88 10.84
N ALA A 9 -29.61 -27.77 11.82
CA ALA A 9 -28.61 -27.65 12.87
C ALA A 9 -27.17 -27.88 12.36
N GLY A 10 -26.99 -28.76 11.36
CA GLY A 10 -25.68 -28.98 10.72
C GLY A 10 -25.22 -27.80 9.85
N LEU A 11 -26.15 -27.03 9.27
CA LEU A 11 -25.81 -25.90 8.40
C LEU A 11 -25.25 -24.68 9.14
N ILE A 12 -25.61 -24.51 10.42
CA ILE A 12 -25.17 -23.35 11.22
C ILE A 12 -23.80 -23.62 11.87
N ALA A 13 -23.43 -24.89 12.08
CA ALA A 13 -22.12 -25.25 12.63
C ALA A 13 -20.98 -25.17 11.60
N GLY A 14 -21.28 -25.22 10.30
CA GLY A 14 -20.29 -25.21 9.21
C GLY A 14 -19.85 -23.84 8.70
N SER A 15 -20.46 -22.74 9.18
CA SER A 15 -20.20 -21.37 8.68
C SER A 15 -19.38 -20.49 9.63
N THR A 16 -18.80 -21.08 10.70
CA THR A 16 -17.80 -20.40 11.52
C THR A 16 -16.39 -20.60 10.94
N THR A 17 -16.23 -20.49 9.62
CA THR A 17 -14.94 -20.04 9.12
C THR A 17 -14.81 -18.59 9.60
N PRO A 18 -13.83 -18.24 10.44
CA PRO A 18 -13.61 -16.84 10.73
C PRO A 18 -13.36 -16.15 9.39
N ALA A 19 -14.27 -15.26 8.98
CA ALA A 19 -14.12 -14.33 7.86
C ALA A 19 -13.05 -13.24 8.17
N ALA A 20 -12.06 -13.63 8.97
CA ALA A 20 -10.85 -12.92 9.30
C ALA A 20 -9.72 -13.89 8.95
N VAL A 21 -9.57 -14.18 7.65
CA VAL A 21 -8.26 -14.61 7.16
C VAL A 21 -7.28 -13.54 7.63
N ALA A 22 -6.22 -14.01 8.24
CA ALA A 22 -5.37 -13.26 9.13
C ALA A 22 -5.01 -11.88 8.58
N TRP A 23 -5.26 -10.87 9.40
CA TRP A 23 -4.60 -9.58 9.34
C TRP A 23 -3.13 -9.79 9.76
N GLU A 24 -2.42 -10.62 9.01
CA GLU A 24 -1.04 -10.97 9.30
C GLU A 24 -0.16 -9.80 8.85
N GLU A 25 0.78 -9.41 9.69
CA GLU A 25 1.81 -8.41 9.36
C GLU A 25 2.73 -8.89 8.20
N HIS A 26 2.55 -10.14 7.78
CA HIS A 26 3.10 -10.83 6.62
C HIS A 26 2.20 -10.81 5.37
N ASP A 27 1.03 -10.19 5.44
CA ASP A 27 0.05 -10.21 4.35
C ASP A 27 0.47 -9.29 3.19
N ARG A 28 1.17 -9.90 2.24
CA ARG A 28 1.52 -9.30 0.95
C ARG A 28 0.30 -8.75 0.19
N GLY A 29 -0.88 -9.33 0.39
CA GLY A 29 -2.13 -8.84 -0.20
C GLY A 29 -2.49 -7.44 0.29
N THR A 30 -2.48 -7.22 1.61
CA THR A 30 -2.72 -5.90 2.22
C THR A 30 -1.70 -4.87 1.76
N TYR A 31 -0.41 -5.22 1.71
CA TYR A 31 0.62 -4.35 1.16
C TYR A 31 0.34 -3.97 -0.31
N ASN A 32 0.04 -4.95 -1.15
CA ASN A 32 -0.26 -4.71 -2.57
C ASN A 32 -1.47 -3.79 -2.76
N ASN A 33 -2.53 -3.97 -1.96
CA ASN A 33 -3.72 -3.13 -2.01
C ASN A 33 -3.41 -1.67 -1.64
N LYS A 34 -2.62 -1.45 -0.59
CA LYS A 34 -2.14 -0.10 -0.22
C LYS A 34 -1.34 0.53 -1.35
N MET A 35 -0.41 -0.23 -1.95
CA MET A 35 0.42 0.25 -3.06
C MET A 35 -0.37 0.50 -4.35
N ALA A 36 -1.44 -0.25 -4.61
CA ALA A 36 -2.33 0.00 -5.75
C ALA A 36 -3.07 1.33 -5.59
N LEU A 37 -3.62 1.60 -4.39
CA LEU A 37 -4.26 2.89 -4.10
C LEU A 37 -3.27 4.05 -4.19
N LEU A 38 -2.08 3.91 -3.61
CA LEU A 38 -1.04 4.95 -3.67
C LEU A 38 -0.54 5.19 -5.09
N GLY A 39 -0.42 4.14 -5.90
CA GLY A 39 -0.11 4.25 -7.33
C GLY A 39 -1.16 5.05 -8.10
N PHE A 40 -2.44 4.76 -7.87
CA PHE A 40 -3.54 5.54 -8.45
C PHE A 40 -3.48 7.02 -8.04
N LEU A 41 -3.24 7.30 -6.77
CA LEU A 41 -3.10 8.68 -6.29
C LEU A 41 -1.91 9.39 -6.94
N LEU A 42 -0.77 8.71 -7.06
CA LEU A 42 0.43 9.25 -7.70
C LEU A 42 0.17 9.58 -9.17
N GLU A 43 -0.42 8.66 -9.94
CA GLU A 43 -0.80 8.89 -11.34
C GLU A 43 -1.79 10.06 -11.46
N SER A 44 -2.77 10.13 -10.56
CA SER A 44 -3.74 11.22 -10.55
C SER A 44 -3.11 12.58 -10.26
N ALA A 45 -2.11 12.64 -9.37
CA ALA A 45 -1.36 13.85 -9.05
C ALA A 45 -0.48 14.30 -10.22
N GLN A 46 0.13 13.34 -10.94
CA GLN A 46 0.89 13.62 -12.16
C GLN A 46 -0.02 14.23 -13.25
N GLN A 47 -1.25 13.73 -13.40
CA GLN A 47 -2.20 14.18 -14.42
C GLN A 47 -2.90 15.50 -14.07
N ARG A 48 -3.37 15.67 -12.82
CA ARG A 48 -4.27 16.77 -12.45
C ARG A 48 -3.57 18.03 -11.96
N ALA A 49 -2.34 17.92 -11.47
CA ALA A 49 -1.67 19.03 -10.80
C ALA A 49 -0.55 19.67 -11.63
N GLY A 50 -0.42 19.33 -12.92
CA GLY A 50 0.64 19.86 -13.78
C GLY A 50 2.04 19.52 -13.29
N ARG A 51 2.21 18.38 -12.60
CA ARG A 51 3.36 18.05 -11.74
C ARG A 51 3.44 18.94 -10.50
N ASP A 52 2.42 18.93 -9.63
CA ASP A 52 2.61 19.41 -8.25
C ASP A 52 3.62 18.50 -7.56
N VAL A 53 4.87 18.91 -7.65
CA VAL A 53 6.02 18.16 -7.16
C VAL A 53 5.89 17.93 -5.65
N GLN A 54 5.28 18.85 -4.90
CA GLN A 54 5.07 18.67 -3.46
C GLN A 54 4.12 17.50 -3.18
N THR A 55 2.96 17.45 -3.82
CA THR A 55 2.03 16.32 -3.67
C THR A 55 2.64 15.02 -4.18
N LEU A 56 3.40 15.05 -5.27
CA LEU A 56 4.09 13.87 -5.79
C LEU A 56 5.10 13.32 -4.77
N CYS A 57 5.98 14.16 -4.22
CA CYS A 57 7.00 13.70 -3.27
C CYS A 57 6.35 13.22 -1.97
N LEU A 58 5.26 13.85 -1.53
CA LEU A 58 4.50 13.39 -0.37
C LEU A 58 3.95 11.96 -0.60
N LEU A 59 3.29 11.71 -1.74
CA LEU A 59 2.75 10.38 -2.07
C LEU A 59 3.86 9.33 -2.20
N MET A 60 5.01 9.70 -2.78
CA MET A 60 6.19 8.83 -2.85
C MET A 60 6.78 8.54 -1.47
N SER A 61 6.80 9.52 -0.56
CA SER A 61 7.24 9.36 0.83
C SER A 61 6.34 8.38 1.59
N ILE A 62 5.01 8.53 1.48
CA ILE A 62 4.04 7.62 2.09
C ILE A 62 4.21 6.20 1.52
N SER A 63 4.42 6.09 0.21
CA SER A 63 4.67 4.80 -0.45
C SER A 63 5.94 4.12 0.07
N ASN A 64 7.01 4.89 0.29
CA ASN A 64 8.24 4.38 0.89
C ASN A 64 8.01 3.85 2.31
N ASP A 65 7.30 4.62 3.15
CA ASP A 65 6.97 4.24 4.52
C ASP A 65 6.15 2.94 4.60
N VAL A 66 5.08 2.84 3.79
CA VAL A 66 4.26 1.61 3.70
C VAL A 66 5.10 0.40 3.28
N THR A 67 6.03 0.59 2.34
CA THR A 67 6.89 -0.48 1.84
C THR A 67 7.97 -0.87 2.85
N GLU A 68 8.56 0.10 3.54
CA GLU A 68 9.52 -0.11 4.63
C GLU A 68 8.90 -0.91 5.75
N ARG A 69 7.71 -0.52 6.22
CA ARG A 69 6.96 -1.25 7.25
C ARG A 69 6.68 -2.71 6.87
N TYR A 70 6.37 -2.97 5.60
CA TYR A 70 6.19 -4.35 5.12
C TYR A 70 7.52 -5.12 5.12
N VAL A 71 8.60 -4.51 4.64
CA VAL A 71 9.93 -5.15 4.59
C VAL A 71 10.46 -5.46 5.99
N GLU A 72 10.20 -4.60 6.99
CA GLU A 72 10.61 -4.82 8.38
C GLU A 72 10.11 -6.15 8.96
N THR A 73 8.93 -6.60 8.52
CA THR A 73 8.34 -7.87 8.96
C THR A 73 8.49 -9.01 7.96
N ASN A 74 8.85 -8.72 6.70
CA ASN A 74 8.96 -9.68 5.59
C ASN A 74 10.38 -9.67 4.96
N LEU A 75 11.39 -10.01 5.75
CA LEU A 75 12.82 -9.87 5.37
C LEU A 75 13.25 -10.81 4.22
N GLU A 76 12.50 -11.87 3.95
CA GLU A 76 12.75 -12.81 2.86
C GLU A 76 12.14 -12.36 1.51
N ASP A 77 11.28 -11.34 1.50
CA ASP A 77 10.67 -10.81 0.28
C ASP A 77 11.64 -9.86 -0.44
N VAL A 78 12.69 -10.45 -1.02
CA VAL A 78 13.77 -9.74 -1.73
C VAL A 78 13.22 -8.86 -2.87
N GLN A 79 12.10 -9.27 -3.49
CA GLN A 79 11.48 -8.48 -4.55
C GLN A 79 10.98 -7.13 -4.02
N ILE A 80 10.30 -7.13 -2.86
CA ILE A 80 9.80 -5.87 -2.28
C ILE A 80 10.93 -5.05 -1.67
N GLN A 81 12.00 -5.67 -1.16
CA GLN A 81 13.22 -4.96 -0.76
C GLN A 81 13.87 -4.21 -1.94
N GLN A 82 14.01 -4.86 -3.10
CA GLN A 82 14.54 -4.21 -4.30
C GLN A 82 13.64 -3.06 -4.76
N ARG A 83 12.31 -3.27 -4.70
CA ARG A 83 11.35 -2.21 -4.99
C ARG A 83 11.50 -1.02 -4.04
N LEU A 84 11.68 -1.25 -2.75
CA LEU A 84 11.93 -0.19 -1.76
C LEU A 84 13.18 0.61 -2.09
N MET A 85 14.27 -0.06 -2.52
CA MET A 85 15.50 0.65 -2.92
C MET A 85 15.26 1.59 -4.12
N ALA A 86 14.53 1.13 -5.13
CA ALA A 86 14.17 1.97 -6.27
C ALA A 86 13.26 3.14 -5.85
N MET A 87 12.24 2.87 -5.05
CA MET A 87 11.33 3.90 -4.52
C MET A 87 12.05 4.98 -3.70
N ARG A 88 13.11 4.61 -2.97
CA ARG A 88 13.96 5.56 -2.24
C ARG A 88 14.77 6.45 -3.18
N GLN A 89 15.23 5.90 -4.31
CA GLN A 89 15.92 6.70 -5.33
C GLN A 89 14.95 7.68 -6.00
N ASP A 90 13.77 7.21 -6.36
CA ASP A 90 12.73 8.06 -6.98
C ASP A 90 12.30 9.19 -6.04
N LEU A 91 12.12 8.89 -4.74
CA LEU A 91 11.80 9.91 -3.74
C LEU A 91 12.91 10.95 -3.59
N ARG A 92 14.18 10.54 -3.58
CA ARG A 92 15.32 11.49 -3.51
C ARG A 92 15.33 12.43 -4.71
N ALA A 93 15.12 11.90 -5.91
CA ALA A 93 15.02 12.73 -7.12
C ALA A 93 13.86 13.72 -7.02
N CYS A 94 12.68 13.26 -6.58
CA CYS A 94 11.53 14.11 -6.38
C CYS A 94 11.81 15.25 -5.38
N LEU A 95 12.43 14.95 -4.24
CA LEU A 95 12.75 15.96 -3.22
C LEU A 95 13.75 17.01 -3.72
N VAL A 96 14.68 16.64 -4.61
CA VAL A 96 15.57 17.60 -5.27
C VAL A 96 14.77 18.52 -6.18
N ASP A 97 13.92 17.97 -7.05
CA ASP A 97 13.05 18.75 -7.94
C ASP A 97 12.13 19.69 -7.13
N GLN A 98 11.63 19.22 -5.98
CA GLN A 98 10.78 20.01 -5.08
C GLN A 98 11.56 21.20 -4.50
N ALA A 99 12.76 20.96 -3.98
CA ALA A 99 13.61 22.00 -3.39
C ALA A 99 13.99 23.06 -4.43
N GLU A 100 14.31 22.65 -5.66
CA GLU A 100 14.54 23.57 -6.77
C GLU A 100 13.30 24.40 -7.09
N ALA A 101 12.12 23.77 -7.21
CA ALA A 101 10.87 24.48 -7.47
C ALA A 101 10.55 25.53 -6.39
N HIS A 102 10.81 25.23 -5.11
CA HIS A 102 10.65 26.20 -4.01
C HIS A 102 11.65 27.35 -4.11
N ALA A 103 12.92 27.08 -4.44
CA ALA A 103 13.94 28.12 -4.56
C ALA A 103 13.61 29.19 -5.63
N TRP A 104 12.99 28.80 -6.75
CA TRP A 104 12.51 29.74 -7.78
C TRP A 104 11.26 30.52 -7.38
N ALA A 105 10.44 29.97 -6.48
CA ALA A 105 9.23 30.65 -6.00
C ALA A 105 9.55 31.75 -4.98
N ASP A 106 10.68 31.63 -4.27
CA ASP A 106 11.11 32.55 -3.22
C ASP A 106 12.07 33.67 -3.73
N SER A 107 12.45 33.64 -5.01
CA SER A 107 13.33 34.63 -5.68
C SER A 107 12.57 35.70 -6.46
#